data_AF-A0A4R4NQL1-F1
#
_entry.id   AF-A0A4R4NQL1-F1
#
_cell.length_a   1.000
_cell.length_b   1.000
_cell.length_c   1.000
_cell.angle_alpha   90.00
_cell.angle_beta   90.00
_cell.angle_gamma   90.00
#
_symmetry.space_group_name_H-M   'P 1'
#
loop_
_entity.id
_entity.type
_entity.pdbx_description
1 polymer ?
#
loop_
_entity_poly.entity_id
_entity_poly.type
_entity_poly.pdbx_seq_one_letter_code
_entity_poly.pdbx_strand_id
1 'polypeptide(L)'
;MERVAKEQLYGCRMCGQCALPDTGYTCPMTCPKQLRNGPCGGVAADGRCEVHPDLVCVWVTAIERGQAAGHGADLDLLQRPVDHREWDRSSWVNYWQGRDDGLGVAYSEDDPRPLLRRELGLSPR
;
A
#
# COMPACT_ATOMS: atom_id res chain seq x y z
N MET A 1 -5.76 -20.84 1.88
CA MET A 1 -4.59 -20.82 0.97
C MET A 1 -3.98 -19.43 0.87
N GLU A 2 -4.75 -18.38 0.54
CA GLU A 2 -4.23 -17.00 0.43
C GLU A 2 -3.41 -16.54 1.65
N ARG A 3 -4.00 -16.63 2.85
CA ARG A 3 -3.38 -16.17 4.11
C ARG A 3 -1.97 -16.74 4.26
N VAL A 4 -1.86 -18.06 4.25
CA VAL A 4 -0.59 -18.79 4.40
C VAL A 4 0.42 -18.34 3.34
N ALA A 5 0.03 -18.30 2.06
CA ALA A 5 0.92 -17.91 0.99
C ALA A 5 1.43 -16.47 1.14
N LYS A 6 0.53 -15.51 1.42
CA LYS A 6 0.90 -14.09 1.51
C LYS A 6 1.65 -13.74 2.79
N GLU A 7 1.32 -14.38 3.91
CA GLU A 7 2.03 -14.22 5.19
C GLU A 7 3.46 -14.76 5.08
N GLN A 8 3.64 -15.97 4.54
CA GLN A 8 4.96 -16.59 4.45
C GLN A 8 5.88 -15.91 3.43
N LEU A 9 5.34 -15.53 2.27
CA LEU A 9 6.17 -14.96 1.20
C LEU A 9 6.46 -13.46 1.40
N TYR A 10 5.49 -12.70 1.94
CA TYR A 10 5.54 -11.24 1.92
C TYR A 10 5.27 -10.58 3.29
N GLY A 11 5.11 -11.36 4.36
CA GLY A 11 4.77 -10.83 5.68
C GLY A 11 3.41 -10.12 5.71
N CYS A 12 2.49 -10.50 4.83
CA CYS A 12 1.18 -9.85 4.71
C CYS A 12 0.44 -9.81 6.05
N ARG A 13 -0.23 -8.69 6.36
CA ARG A 13 -1.07 -8.55 7.57
C ARG A 13 -2.57 -8.71 7.32
N MET A 14 -2.95 -9.22 6.14
CA MET A 14 -4.33 -9.55 5.79
C MET A 14 -5.34 -8.41 5.95
N CYS A 15 -4.99 -7.19 5.52
CA CYS A 15 -5.90 -6.03 5.55
C CYS A 15 -7.09 -6.10 4.56
N GLY A 16 -7.27 -7.21 3.83
CA GLY A 16 -8.38 -7.40 2.88
C GLY A 16 -8.32 -6.58 1.58
N GLN A 17 -7.40 -5.62 1.47
CA GLN A 17 -7.19 -4.77 0.31
C GLN A 17 -5.74 -4.91 -0.15
N CYS A 18 -5.46 -5.65 -1.22
CA CYS A 18 -4.08 -5.98 -1.59
C CYS A 18 -3.37 -4.79 -2.27
N ALA A 19 -2.16 -4.43 -1.81
CA ALA A 19 -1.26 -3.47 -2.48
C ALA A 19 0.08 -4.10 -2.90
N LEU A 20 0.26 -5.41 -2.71
CA LEU A 20 1.52 -6.09 -3.02
C LEU A 20 2.02 -5.88 -4.47
N PRO A 21 1.16 -5.90 -5.50
CA PRO A 21 1.61 -5.63 -6.87
C PRO A 21 2.25 -4.25 -7.01
N ASP A 22 1.66 -3.23 -6.37
CA ASP A 22 2.08 -1.84 -6.50
C ASP A 22 3.30 -1.51 -5.60
N THR A 23 3.52 -2.28 -4.54
CA THR A 23 4.56 -2.00 -3.53
C THR A 23 5.78 -2.92 -3.64
N GLY A 24 6.11 -3.40 -4.84
CA GLY A 24 7.25 -4.30 -5.07
C GLY A 24 7.17 -5.56 -4.20
N TYR A 25 5.95 -6.10 -4.03
CA TYR A 25 5.63 -7.25 -3.18
C TYR A 25 6.07 -7.09 -1.71
N THR A 26 6.05 -5.86 -1.21
CA THR A 26 6.34 -5.54 0.18
C THR A 26 5.06 -5.07 0.86
N CYS A 27 4.56 -5.78 1.87
CA CYS A 27 3.28 -5.42 2.50
C CYS A 27 3.40 -4.14 3.34
N PRO A 28 2.73 -3.02 2.99
CA PRO A 28 2.86 -1.76 3.73
C PRO A 28 2.32 -1.84 5.17
N MET A 29 1.43 -2.80 5.43
CA MET A 29 0.89 -3.05 6.78
C MET A 29 1.90 -3.66 7.75
N THR A 30 3.09 -4.04 7.28
CA THR A 30 4.22 -4.40 8.16
C THR A 30 4.85 -3.17 8.81
N CYS A 31 4.59 -1.96 8.30
CA CYS A 31 4.97 -0.72 8.95
C CYS A 31 4.33 -0.66 10.35
N PRO A 32 5.09 -0.33 11.41
CA PRO A 32 4.54 -0.12 12.75
C PRO A 32 3.44 0.94 12.80
N LYS A 33 3.48 1.91 11.87
CA LYS A 33 2.48 2.97 11.72
C LYS A 33 1.31 2.58 10.80
N GLN A 34 1.34 1.38 10.19
CA GLN A 34 0.35 0.88 9.24
C GLN A 34 0.02 1.86 8.10
N LEU A 35 1.01 2.66 7.67
CA LEU A 35 0.83 3.67 6.62
C LEU A 35 0.78 3.01 5.24
N ARG A 36 -0.40 3.11 4.62
CA ARG A 36 -0.72 2.54 3.31
C ARG A 36 -0.14 3.33 2.13
N ASN A 37 0.07 4.63 2.33
CA ASN A 37 0.84 5.51 1.44
C ASN A 37 2.00 6.07 2.28
N GLY A 38 3.22 5.94 1.79
CA GLY A 38 4.41 6.43 2.47
C GLY A 38 5.45 6.98 1.50
N PRO A 39 6.66 7.27 1.97
CA PRO A 39 7.15 7.14 3.34
C PRO A 39 6.48 8.14 4.32
N CYS A 40 6.60 7.89 5.62
CA CYS A 40 6.00 8.74 6.67
C CYS A 40 6.76 10.05 6.97
N GLY A 41 7.84 10.33 6.23
CA GLY A 41 8.79 11.41 6.53
C GLY A 41 9.83 11.07 7.60
N GLY A 42 9.51 10.16 8.54
CA GLY A 42 10.41 9.68 9.59
C GLY A 42 11.35 8.54 9.18
N VAL A 43 11.92 8.60 7.97
CA VAL A 43 12.92 7.62 7.52
C VAL A 43 14.30 8.20 7.78
N ALA A 44 15.12 7.48 8.54
CA ALA A 44 16.49 7.90 8.82
C ALA A 44 17.35 7.86 7.55
N ALA A 45 18.47 8.59 7.56
CA ALA A 45 19.37 8.68 6.41
C ALA A 45 19.96 7.30 5.99
N ASP A 46 19.99 6.34 6.91
CA ASP A 46 20.40 4.96 6.68
C ASP A 46 19.25 4.04 6.24
N GLY A 47 18.06 4.58 5.96
CA GLY A 47 16.88 3.86 5.47
C GLY A 47 16.02 3.21 6.56
N ARG A 48 16.31 3.45 7.85
CA ARG A 48 15.60 2.82 8.97
C ARG A 48 14.40 3.64 9.48
N CYS A 49 13.53 3.00 10.26
CA CYS A 49 12.37 3.64 10.88
C CYS A 49 12.76 4.52 12.07
N GLU A 50 12.23 5.75 12.19
CA GLU A 50 12.48 6.63 13.34
C GLU A 50 12.05 6.04 14.70
N VAL A 51 10.97 5.25 14.72
CA VAL A 51 10.39 4.71 15.97
C VAL A 51 11.06 3.41 16.37
N HIS A 52 11.50 2.64 15.38
CA HIS A 52 12.10 1.32 15.57
C HIS A 52 13.40 1.23 14.77
N PRO A 53 14.53 1.69 15.32
CA PRO A 53 15.81 1.76 14.62
C PRO A 53 16.40 0.40 14.19
N ASP A 54 15.84 -0.71 14.68
CA ASP A 54 16.23 -2.06 14.26
C ASP A 54 15.52 -2.51 12.98
N LEU A 55 14.50 -1.76 12.54
CA LEU A 55 13.68 -2.09 11.37
C LEU A 55 14.05 -1.20 10.18
N VAL A 56 14.32 -1.83 9.03
CA VAL A 56 14.38 -1.14 7.74
C VAL A 56 12.98 -0.62 7.40
N CYS A 57 12.90 0.61 6.88
CA CYS A 57 11.61 1.18 6.48
C CYS A 57 11.01 0.37 5.33
N VAL A 58 9.75 -0.06 5.51
CA VAL A 58 9.02 -0.86 4.50
C VAL A 58 9.00 -0.20 3.12
N TRP A 59 8.92 1.14 3.08
CA TRP A 59 8.86 1.90 1.84
C TRP A 59 10.21 2.01 1.14
N VAL A 60 11.32 1.98 1.88
CA VAL A 60 12.66 1.85 1.27
C VAL A 60 12.76 0.51 0.56
N THR A 61 12.39 -0.57 1.24
CA THR A 61 12.36 -1.92 0.62
C THR A 61 11.42 -2.01 -0.58
N ALA A 62 10.24 -1.38 -0.50
CA ALA A 62 9.28 -1.36 -1.60
C ALA A 62 9.85 -0.64 -2.84
N ILE A 63 10.48 0.53 -2.65
CA ILE A 63 11.13 1.30 -3.71
C ILE A 63 12.28 0.52 -4.35
N GLU A 64 13.19 -0.03 -3.55
CA GLU A 64 14.34 -0.80 -4.06
C GLU A 64 13.89 -2.01 -4.87
N ARG A 65 12.89 -2.77 -4.37
CA ARG A 65 12.35 -3.94 -5.07
C ARG A 65 11.57 -3.55 -6.33
N GLY A 66 10.74 -2.51 -6.26
CA GLY A 66 9.98 -2.01 -7.41
C GLY A 66 10.89 -1.53 -8.52
N GLN A 67 11.91 -0.74 -8.19
CA GLN A 67 12.92 -0.28 -9.15
C GLN A 67 13.70 -1.45 -9.77
N ALA A 68 14.16 -2.41 -8.96
CA ALA A 68 14.88 -3.58 -9.45
C ALA A 68 14.02 -4.47 -10.39
N ALA A 69 12.70 -4.48 -10.18
CA ALA A 69 11.75 -5.22 -11.01
C ALA A 69 11.25 -4.43 -12.24
N GLY A 70 11.63 -3.16 -12.40
CA GLY A 70 11.10 -2.29 -13.47
C GLY A 70 9.68 -1.75 -13.22
N HIS A 71 9.16 -1.93 -12.00
CA HIS A 71 7.83 -1.54 -11.54
C HIS A 71 7.86 -0.34 -10.58
N GLY A 72 8.89 0.50 -10.66
CA GLY A 72 9.07 1.63 -9.75
C GLY A 72 7.92 2.67 -9.83
N ALA A 73 7.31 2.83 -11.00
CA ALA A 73 6.22 3.77 -11.22
C ALA A 73 4.91 3.35 -10.52
N ASP A 74 4.73 2.07 -10.18
CA ASP A 74 3.52 1.60 -9.51
C ASP A 74 3.42 2.16 -8.08
N LEU A 75 4.56 2.55 -7.48
CA LEU A 75 4.64 3.19 -6.17
C LEU A 75 4.14 4.64 -6.17
N ASP A 76 3.99 5.27 -7.34
CA ASP A 76 3.43 6.62 -7.48
C ASP A 76 1.88 6.60 -7.41
N LEU A 77 1.27 5.41 -7.44
CA LEU A 77 -0.18 5.25 -7.30
C LEU A 77 -0.62 5.56 -5.86
N LEU A 78 -1.56 6.50 -5.73
CA LEU A 78 -2.21 6.79 -4.46
C LEU A 78 -3.17 5.65 -4.11
N GLN A 79 -2.83 4.92 -3.04
CA GLN A 79 -3.64 3.82 -2.54
C GLN A 79 -4.78 4.32 -1.66
N ARG A 80 -5.94 3.68 -1.73
CA ARG A 80 -7.09 3.95 -0.87
C ARG A 80 -6.72 3.76 0.60
N PRO A 81 -7.29 4.58 1.51
CA PRO A 81 -7.23 4.31 2.93
C PRO A 81 -7.67 2.88 3.23
N VAL A 82 -7.03 2.26 4.23
CA VAL A 82 -7.36 0.90 4.62
C VAL A 82 -8.72 0.90 5.30
N ASP A 83 -9.61 0.05 4.82
CA ASP A 83 -10.89 -0.23 5.46
C ASP A 83 -10.71 -1.35 6.49
N HIS A 84 -10.65 -0.99 7.76
CA HIS A 84 -10.46 -1.95 8.85
C HIS A 84 -11.60 -2.98 8.98
N ARG A 85 -12.76 -2.75 8.34
CA ARG A 85 -13.84 -3.75 8.30
C ARG A 85 -13.49 -4.96 7.42
N GLU A 86 -12.53 -4.79 6.52
CA GLU A 86 -12.01 -5.83 5.63
C GLU A 86 -10.81 -6.60 6.24
N TRP A 87 -10.42 -6.28 7.47
CA TRP A 87 -9.33 -6.98 8.14
C TRP A 87 -9.64 -8.47 8.28
N ASP A 88 -8.61 -9.30 8.11
CA ASP A 88 -8.69 -10.76 8.06
C ASP A 88 -9.56 -11.35 6.94
N ARG A 89 -10.09 -10.53 6.03
CA ARG A 89 -10.78 -10.99 4.82
C ARG A 89 -9.81 -11.29 3.70
N SER A 90 -10.27 -12.13 2.77
CA SER A 90 -9.51 -12.51 1.58
C SER A 90 -9.48 -11.36 0.58
N SER A 91 -8.29 -10.85 0.29
CA SER A 91 -8.15 -9.83 -0.75
C SER A 91 -8.35 -10.40 -2.15
N TRP A 92 -8.10 -11.71 -2.36
CA TRP A 92 -8.51 -12.36 -3.60
C TRP A 92 -10.02 -12.33 -3.78
N VAL A 93 -10.80 -12.73 -2.78
CA VAL A 93 -12.26 -12.70 -2.88
C VAL A 93 -12.78 -11.29 -3.13
N ASN A 94 -12.15 -10.26 -2.54
CA ASN A 94 -12.50 -8.86 -2.79
C ASN A 94 -12.21 -8.44 -4.23
N TYR A 95 -11.06 -8.84 -4.76
CA TYR A 95 -10.68 -8.65 -6.16
C TYR A 95 -11.69 -9.28 -7.13
N TRP A 96 -12.00 -10.57 -6.93
CA TRP A 96 -12.95 -11.28 -7.79
C TRP A 96 -14.38 -10.73 -7.73
N GLN A 97 -14.74 -10.02 -6.66
CA GLN A 97 -16.06 -9.39 -6.49
C GLN A 97 -16.06 -7.90 -6.87
N GLY A 98 -14.95 -7.35 -7.36
CA GLY A 98 -14.82 -5.91 -7.69
C GLY A 98 -14.90 -4.98 -6.47
N ARG A 99 -14.83 -5.52 -5.24
CA ARG A 99 -14.90 -4.70 -4.01
C ARG A 99 -13.66 -3.83 -3.84
N ASP A 100 -12.55 -4.21 -4.46
CA ASP A 100 -11.29 -3.51 -4.41
C ASP A 100 -10.99 -2.69 -5.69
N ASP A 101 -12.00 -2.47 -6.54
CA ASP A 101 -11.87 -1.66 -7.75
C ASP A 101 -11.44 -0.22 -7.45
N GLY A 102 -10.33 0.19 -8.07
CA GLY A 102 -9.71 1.50 -7.85
C GLY A 102 -9.06 1.63 -6.47
N LEU A 103 -8.40 0.56 -5.97
CA LEU A 103 -7.50 0.65 -4.82
C LEU A 103 -6.39 1.67 -5.04
N GLY A 104 -5.70 1.63 -6.18
CA GLY A 104 -4.73 2.64 -6.59
C GLY A 104 -5.34 3.60 -7.61
N VAL A 105 -5.04 4.89 -7.49
CA VAL A 105 -5.34 5.89 -8.53
C VAL A 105 -4.10 6.74 -8.80
N ALA A 106 -3.93 7.15 -10.05
CA ALA A 106 -2.83 8.05 -10.40
C ALA A 106 -3.00 9.41 -9.72
N TYR A 107 -1.91 9.96 -9.22
CA TYR A 107 -1.84 11.37 -8.86
C TYR A 107 -1.94 12.24 -10.13
N SER A 108 -2.65 13.36 -10.03
CA SER A 108 -2.70 14.40 -11.06
C SER A 108 -2.59 15.78 -10.40
N GLU A 109 -1.97 16.73 -11.07
CA GLU A 109 -1.92 18.12 -10.60
C GLU A 109 -3.32 18.76 -10.61
N ASP A 110 -4.21 18.36 -11.53
CA ASP A 110 -5.59 18.85 -11.62
C ASP A 110 -6.48 18.29 -10.49
N ASP A 111 -6.17 17.08 -10.02
CA ASP A 111 -6.83 16.45 -8.88
C ASP A 111 -5.79 15.83 -7.93
N PRO A 112 -5.28 16.61 -6.96
CA PRO A 112 -4.25 16.13 -6.06
C PRO A 112 -4.77 15.17 -4.99
N ARG A 113 -6.11 15.00 -4.84
CA ARG A 113 -6.73 14.13 -3.82
C ARG A 113 -7.94 13.37 -4.39
N PRO A 114 -7.71 12.54 -5.43
CA PRO A 114 -8.79 11.91 -6.19
C PRO A 114 -9.63 10.94 -5.33
N LEU A 115 -8.99 10.25 -4.38
CA LEU A 115 -9.66 9.30 -3.49
C LEU A 115 -10.57 9.99 -2.48
N LEU A 116 -10.10 11.05 -1.83
CA LEU A 116 -10.90 11.82 -0.88
C LEU A 116 -12.13 12.45 -1.56
N ARG A 117 -11.95 12.98 -2.78
CA ARG A 117 -13.07 13.55 -3.55
C ARG A 117 -14.11 12.50 -3.91
N ARG A 118 -13.67 11.32 -4.37
CA ARG A 118 -14.56 10.17 -4.66
C ARG A 118 -15.37 9.76 -3.43
N GLU A 119 -14.74 9.64 -2.27
CA GLU A 119 -15.41 9.26 -1.01
C GLU A 119 -16.46 10.30 -0.58
N LEU A 120 -16.18 11.59 -0.81
CA LEU A 120 -17.09 12.69 -0.51
C LEU A 120 -18.14 12.93 -1.62
N GLY A 121 -18.14 12.13 -2.70
CA GLY A 121 -19.04 12.33 -3.85
C GLY A 121 -18.81 13.62 -4.62
N LEU A 122 -17.62 14.21 -4.49
CA LEU A 122 -17.21 15.42 -5.19
C LEU A 122 -16.63 15.03 -6.55
N SER A 123 -17.36 15.33 -7.63
CA SER A 123 -16.83 15.11 -8.98
C SER A 123 -15.67 16.08 -9.25
N PRO A 124 -14.62 15.67 -9.99
CA PRO A 124 -13.64 16.61 -10.51
C PRO A 124 -14.36 17.66 -11.36
N ARG A 125 -14.00 18.94 -11.21
CA ARG A 125 -14.45 19.99 -12.14
C ARG A 125 -13.62 19.94 -13.40
#